data_AF-A0A3B9UFR3-F1
#
_entry.id   AF-A0A3B9UFR3-F1
#
_cell.length_a   1.000
_cell.length_b   1.000
_cell.length_c   1.000
_cell.angle_alpha   90.00
_cell.angle_beta   90.00
_cell.angle_gamma   90.00
#
_symmetry.space_group_name_H-M   'P 1'
#
loop_
_entity.id
_entity.type
_entity.pdbx_description
1 polymer ?
#
loop_
_entity_poly.entity_id
_entity_poly.type
_entity_poly.pdbx_seq_one_letter_code
_entity_poly.pdbx_strand_id
1 'polypeptide(L)'
;MEQVDYAKVVRSQYRALVKSATERGADKEDLALIKKAYKVAEDAHKDVRRKSGEPYITHPLAVAQIVSQEIGLGAQSIAAALMHDVIEDSEYTRADLDRMFGSNVAYIVEGLTKIQGIFDMQTSMQSENFRKLLVSISDDVRVVLIKMADRLHNMR
;
A
#
# COMPACT_ATOMS: atom_id res chain seq x y z
N MET A 1 26.10 -20.62 2.97
CA MET A 1 24.80 -19.93 3.14
C MET A 1 24.23 -19.70 1.75
N GLU A 2 23.09 -20.31 1.45
CA GLU A 2 22.42 -20.16 0.14
C GLU A 2 21.99 -18.70 -0.02
N GLN A 3 22.37 -18.06 -1.13
CA GLN A 3 22.03 -16.66 -1.38
C GLN A 3 20.55 -16.59 -1.73
N VAL A 4 19.76 -15.89 -0.92
CA VAL A 4 18.31 -15.78 -1.13
C VAL A 4 18.03 -15.05 -2.44
N ASP A 5 17.36 -15.71 -3.38
CA ASP A 5 16.89 -15.09 -4.63
C ASP A 5 15.64 -14.24 -4.36
N TYR A 6 15.86 -12.98 -4.02
CA TYR A 6 14.79 -12.02 -3.77
C TYR A 6 13.89 -11.77 -4.99
N ALA A 7 14.41 -11.92 -6.22
CA ALA A 7 13.59 -11.79 -7.41
C ALA A 7 12.57 -12.94 -7.51
N LYS A 8 12.91 -14.14 -7.04
CA LYS A 8 11.95 -15.25 -6.90
C LYS A 8 10.91 -14.96 -5.82
N VAL A 9 11.30 -14.38 -4.68
CA VAL A 9 10.39 -14.02 -3.58
C VAL A 9 9.36 -12.98 -4.05
N VAL A 10 9.81 -11.87 -4.63
CA VAL A 10 8.94 -10.80 -5.13
C VAL A 10 7.97 -11.33 -6.19
N ARG A 11 8.46 -12.12 -7.16
CA ARG A 11 7.60 -12.77 -8.17
C ARG A 11 6.59 -13.75 -7.56
N SER A 12 6.93 -14.41 -6.47
CA SER A 12 6.00 -15.30 -5.76
C SER A 12 4.88 -14.50 -5.09
N GLN A 13 5.24 -13.46 -4.34
CA GLN A 13 4.28 -12.57 -3.67
C GLN A 13 3.36 -11.87 -4.66
N TYR A 14 3.89 -11.32 -5.74
CA TYR A 14 3.06 -10.68 -6.78
C TYR A 14 2.09 -11.67 -7.43
N ARG A 15 2.52 -12.91 -7.73
CA ARG A 15 1.63 -13.94 -8.27
C ARG A 15 0.52 -14.31 -7.28
N ALA A 16 0.84 -14.43 -5.99
CA ALA A 16 -0.16 -14.70 -4.97
C ALA A 16 -1.16 -13.55 -4.82
N LEU A 17 -0.73 -12.30 -4.95
CA LEU A 17 -1.61 -11.13 -4.97
C LEU A 17 -2.57 -11.16 -6.17
N VAL A 18 -2.04 -11.37 -7.38
CA VAL A 18 -2.86 -11.47 -8.60
C VAL A 18 -3.87 -12.62 -8.51
N LYS A 19 -3.44 -13.77 -8.00
CA LYS A 19 -4.32 -14.92 -7.78
C LYS A 19 -5.46 -14.55 -6.83
N SER A 20 -5.12 -13.97 -5.68
CA SER A 20 -6.12 -13.53 -4.70
C SER A 20 -7.10 -12.52 -5.29
N ALA A 21 -6.61 -11.50 -6.00
CA ALA A 21 -7.48 -10.52 -6.65
C ALA A 21 -8.44 -11.18 -7.65
N THR A 22 -7.93 -12.12 -8.46
CA THR A 22 -8.73 -12.86 -9.45
C THR A 22 -9.81 -13.73 -8.78
N GLU A 23 -9.46 -14.47 -7.72
CA GLU A 23 -10.41 -15.28 -6.95
C GLU A 23 -11.53 -14.44 -6.33
N ARG A 24 -11.29 -13.14 -6.14
CA ARG A 24 -12.26 -12.19 -5.61
C ARG A 24 -12.98 -11.39 -6.70
N GLY A 25 -12.87 -11.81 -7.95
CA GLY A 25 -13.63 -11.26 -9.07
C GLY A 25 -12.96 -10.11 -9.81
N ALA A 26 -11.66 -9.85 -9.59
CA ALA A 26 -10.92 -8.87 -10.38
C ALA A 26 -10.92 -9.25 -11.87
N ASP A 27 -11.31 -8.30 -12.72
CA ASP A 27 -11.30 -8.48 -14.17
C ASP A 27 -9.96 -8.07 -14.81
N LYS A 28 -9.92 -7.99 -16.15
CA LYS A 28 -8.69 -7.63 -16.87
C LYS A 28 -8.24 -6.20 -16.58
N GLU A 29 -9.17 -5.27 -16.38
CA GLU A 29 -8.87 -3.85 -16.12
C GLU A 29 -8.36 -3.69 -14.70
N ASP A 30 -8.97 -4.39 -13.74
CA ASP A 30 -8.51 -4.47 -12.35
C ASP A 30 -7.08 -5.01 -12.25
N LEU A 31 -6.79 -6.12 -12.95
CA LEU A 31 -5.44 -6.69 -12.97
C LEU A 31 -4.42 -5.77 -13.64
N ALA A 32 -4.85 -5.01 -14.66
CA ALA A 32 -3.99 -4.00 -15.29
C ALA A 32 -3.70 -2.83 -14.33
N LEU A 33 -4.69 -2.39 -13.55
CA LEU A 33 -4.54 -1.38 -12.51
C LEU A 33 -3.53 -1.83 -11.44
N ILE A 34 -3.71 -3.05 -10.90
CA ILE A 34 -2.80 -3.64 -9.89
C ILE A 34 -1.38 -3.75 -10.44
N LYS A 35 -1.22 -4.22 -11.68
CA LYS A 35 0.08 -4.32 -12.34
C LYS A 35 0.75 -2.97 -12.50
N LYS A 36 -0.01 -1.93 -12.86
CA LYS A 36 0.50 -0.57 -12.98
C LYS A 36 0.97 -0.03 -11.62
N ALA A 37 0.17 -0.22 -10.57
CA ALA A 37 0.51 0.20 -9.21
C ALA A 37 1.77 -0.53 -8.69
N TYR A 38 1.87 -1.83 -8.93
CA TYR A 38 3.05 -2.62 -8.59
C TYR A 38 4.33 -2.06 -9.22
N LYS A 39 4.28 -1.69 -10.52
CA LYS A 39 5.45 -1.12 -11.20
C LYS A 39 5.88 0.24 -10.63
N VAL A 40 4.91 1.09 -10.29
CA VAL A 40 5.20 2.39 -9.65
C VAL A 40 5.83 2.17 -8.29
N ALA A 41 5.28 1.27 -7.47
CA ALA A 41 5.84 0.93 -6.18
C ALA A 41 7.24 0.30 -6.28
N GLU A 42 7.47 -0.57 -7.27
CA GLU A 42 8.77 -1.19 -7.52
C GLU A 42 9.82 -0.15 -7.92
N ASP A 43 9.48 0.80 -8.80
CA ASP A 43 10.38 1.87 -9.23
C ASP A 43 10.67 2.86 -8.08
N ALA A 44 9.64 3.28 -7.35
CA ALA A 44 9.77 4.17 -6.20
C ALA A 44 10.75 3.63 -5.14
N HIS A 45 10.79 2.32 -4.95
CA HIS A 45 11.60 1.67 -3.91
C HIS A 45 12.73 0.78 -4.44
N LYS A 46 13.15 0.94 -5.71
CA LYS A 46 14.12 0.02 -6.38
C LYS A 46 15.46 -0.08 -5.65
N ASP A 47 15.92 1.03 -5.08
CA ASP A 47 17.20 1.13 -4.38
C ASP A 47 17.05 1.04 -2.86
N VAL A 48 15.81 0.88 -2.37
CA VAL A 48 15.51 0.81 -0.94
C VAL A 48 15.52 -0.64 -0.47
N ARG A 49 16.12 -0.86 0.70
CA ARG A 49 16.18 -2.17 1.37
C ARG A 49 15.64 -2.04 2.79
N ARG A 50 14.93 -3.07 3.26
CA ARG A 50 14.54 -3.17 4.67
C ARG A 50 15.77 -3.42 5.53
N LYS A 51 15.65 -3.21 6.85
CA LYS A 51 16.72 -3.51 7.83
C LYS A 51 17.19 -4.97 7.79
N SER A 52 16.32 -5.89 7.37
CA SER A 52 16.62 -7.31 7.16
C SER A 52 17.42 -7.62 5.89
N GLY A 53 17.61 -6.65 4.99
CA GLY A 53 18.30 -6.81 3.71
C GLY A 53 17.39 -7.11 2.51
N GLU A 54 16.09 -7.33 2.73
CA GLU A 54 15.13 -7.60 1.65
C GLU A 54 14.80 -6.33 0.84
N PRO A 55 14.45 -6.44 -0.46
CA PRO A 55 13.90 -5.33 -1.23
C PRO A 55 12.65 -4.75 -0.56
N TYR A 56 12.56 -3.43 -0.45
CA TYR A 56 11.44 -2.79 0.25
C TYR A 56 10.07 -3.14 -0.37
N ILE A 57 10.02 -3.38 -1.69
CA ILE A 57 8.79 -3.79 -2.41
C ILE A 57 8.09 -5.02 -1.82
N THR A 58 8.79 -5.88 -1.06
CA THR A 58 8.15 -7.02 -0.37
C THR A 58 7.13 -6.57 0.69
N HIS A 59 7.33 -5.39 1.29
CA HIS A 59 6.42 -4.83 2.28
C HIS A 59 5.09 -4.36 1.65
N PRO A 60 5.06 -3.45 0.66
CA PRO A 60 3.80 -3.08 0.00
C PRO A 60 3.06 -4.26 -0.62
N LEU A 61 3.78 -5.27 -1.15
CA LEU A 61 3.18 -6.51 -1.64
C LEU A 61 2.46 -7.28 -0.52
N ALA A 62 3.07 -7.41 0.66
CA ALA A 62 2.46 -8.09 1.79
C ALA A 62 1.24 -7.32 2.33
N VAL A 63 1.31 -5.99 2.43
CA VAL A 63 0.16 -5.15 2.82
C VAL A 63 -0.98 -5.31 1.81
N ALA A 64 -0.70 -5.27 0.51
CA ALA A 64 -1.70 -5.48 -0.53
C ALA A 64 -2.34 -6.88 -0.49
N GLN A 65 -1.58 -7.91 -0.10
CA GLN A 65 -2.12 -9.25 0.12
C GLN A 65 -3.08 -9.30 1.31
N ILE A 66 -2.76 -8.65 2.44
CA ILE A 66 -3.68 -8.55 3.59
C ILE A 66 -4.95 -7.81 3.19
N VAL A 67 -4.84 -6.71 2.45
CA VAL A 67 -5.97 -5.94 1.93
C VAL A 67 -6.85 -6.78 1.02
N SER A 68 -6.25 -7.63 0.17
CA SER A 68 -6.98 -8.49 -0.76
C SER A 68 -7.59 -9.73 -0.09
N GLN A 69 -6.84 -10.42 0.77
CA GLN A 69 -7.19 -11.74 1.33
C GLN A 69 -7.93 -11.66 2.67
N GLU A 70 -7.43 -10.84 3.60
CA GLU A 70 -7.93 -10.81 4.98
C GLU A 70 -9.06 -9.79 5.13
N ILE A 71 -8.90 -8.59 4.57
CA ILE A 71 -9.91 -7.52 4.65
C ILE A 71 -10.94 -7.66 3.54
N GLY A 72 -10.48 -8.04 2.35
CA GLY A 72 -11.35 -8.23 1.22
C GLY A 72 -11.77 -6.93 0.53
N LEU A 73 -10.82 -6.03 0.25
CA LEU A 73 -11.04 -4.85 -0.60
C LEU A 73 -10.70 -5.08 -2.09
N GLY A 74 -11.31 -4.27 -2.96
CA GLY A 74 -11.18 -4.38 -4.42
C GLY A 74 -9.89 -3.77 -5.00
N ALA A 75 -9.76 -3.81 -6.33
CA ALA A 75 -8.53 -3.48 -7.04
C ALA A 75 -7.99 -2.06 -6.78
N GLN A 76 -8.85 -1.06 -6.61
CA GLN A 76 -8.42 0.30 -6.25
C GLN A 76 -7.74 0.37 -4.89
N SER A 77 -8.26 -0.36 -3.89
CA SER A 77 -7.65 -0.43 -2.56
C SER A 77 -6.35 -1.23 -2.57
N ILE A 78 -6.29 -2.30 -3.38
CA ILE A 78 -5.06 -3.08 -3.58
C ILE A 78 -3.99 -2.18 -4.24
N ALA A 79 -4.36 -1.41 -5.26
CA ALA A 79 -3.47 -0.47 -5.91
C ALA A 79 -2.97 0.62 -4.93
N ALA A 80 -3.88 1.20 -4.13
CA ALA A 80 -3.50 2.17 -3.11
C ALA A 80 -2.58 1.57 -2.03
N ALA A 81 -2.83 0.33 -1.60
CA ALA A 81 -1.98 -0.38 -0.64
C ALA A 81 -0.57 -0.64 -1.17
N LEU A 82 -0.43 -0.97 -2.46
CA LEU A 82 0.88 -1.09 -3.10
C LEU A 82 1.64 0.24 -3.12
N MET A 83 0.92 1.37 -3.16
CA MET A 83 1.50 2.71 -3.31
C MET A 83 1.50 3.54 -2.02
N HIS A 84 1.18 2.96 -0.87
CA HIS A 84 0.85 3.74 0.34
C HIS A 84 1.99 4.65 0.84
N ASP A 85 3.25 4.22 0.69
CA ASP A 85 4.44 5.01 1.04
C ASP A 85 5.04 5.76 -0.17
N VAL A 86 4.51 5.59 -1.39
CA VAL A 86 5.15 6.11 -2.61
C VAL A 86 5.28 7.64 -2.60
N ILE A 87 4.28 8.36 -2.07
CA ILE A 87 4.36 9.83 -1.97
C ILE A 87 5.40 10.28 -0.94
N GLU A 88 5.64 9.48 0.10
CA GLU A 88 6.55 9.82 1.20
C GLU A 88 8.00 9.48 0.83
N ASP A 89 8.21 8.33 0.17
CA ASP A 89 9.53 7.73 -0.07
C ASP A 89 10.10 8.00 -1.46
N SER A 90 9.42 8.79 -2.31
CA SER A 90 9.86 9.04 -3.69
C SER A 90 9.46 10.41 -4.24
N GLU A 91 9.81 10.68 -5.51
CA GLU A 91 9.47 11.93 -6.20
C GLU A 91 8.02 11.96 -6.73
N TYR A 92 7.28 10.86 -6.66
CA TYR A 92 5.90 10.80 -7.12
C TYR A 92 4.99 11.69 -6.27
N THR A 93 4.26 12.59 -6.92
CA THR A 93 3.32 13.49 -6.23
C THR A 93 1.88 12.97 -6.30
N ARG A 94 1.01 13.53 -5.44
CA ARG A 94 -0.44 13.32 -5.54
C ARG A 94 -0.98 13.63 -6.95
N ALA A 95 -0.46 14.67 -7.61
CA ALA A 95 -0.89 15.05 -8.96
C ALA A 95 -0.46 14.02 -10.03
N ASP A 96 0.65 13.32 -9.81
CA ASP A 96 1.09 12.24 -10.69
C ASP A 96 0.21 11.01 -10.52
N LEU A 97 -0.10 10.63 -9.27
CA LEU A 97 -1.02 9.53 -9.00
C LEU A 97 -2.43 9.81 -9.53
N ASP A 98 -2.90 11.05 -9.46
CA ASP A 98 -4.19 11.45 -10.02
C ASP A 98 -4.23 11.25 -11.54
N ARG A 99 -3.20 11.70 -12.25
CA ARG A 99 -3.04 11.51 -13.71
C ARG A 99 -2.89 10.04 -14.10
N MET A 100 -2.23 9.24 -13.26
CA MET A 100 -1.91 7.84 -13.56
C MET A 100 -3.03 6.87 -13.17
N PHE A 101 -3.73 7.10 -12.07
CA PHE A 101 -4.66 6.14 -11.46
C PHE A 101 -6.06 6.71 -11.22
N GLY A 102 -6.26 8.00 -11.48
CA GLY A 102 -7.50 8.71 -11.21
C GLY A 102 -7.60 9.21 -9.77
N SER A 103 -8.58 10.09 -9.56
CA SER A 103 -8.76 10.83 -8.31
C SER A 103 -9.03 9.96 -7.09
N ASN A 104 -9.71 8.84 -7.28
CA ASN A 104 -10.07 7.95 -6.19
C ASN A 104 -8.84 7.28 -5.57
N VAL A 105 -8.00 6.61 -6.37
CA VAL A 105 -6.78 5.96 -5.86
C VAL A 105 -5.82 7.00 -5.28
N ALA A 106 -5.65 8.13 -5.98
CA ALA A 106 -4.77 9.19 -5.53
C ALA A 106 -5.24 9.79 -4.18
N TYR A 107 -6.56 9.86 -3.94
CA TYR A 107 -7.15 10.30 -2.67
C TYR A 107 -6.82 9.34 -1.53
N ILE A 108 -6.98 8.05 -1.76
CA ILE A 108 -6.67 7.04 -0.74
C ILE A 108 -5.19 7.11 -0.35
N VAL A 109 -4.28 7.17 -1.34
CA VAL A 109 -2.83 7.22 -1.07
C VAL A 109 -2.44 8.48 -0.30
N GLU A 110 -2.94 9.65 -0.68
CA GLU A 110 -2.66 10.87 0.08
C GLU A 110 -3.24 10.82 1.50
N GLY A 111 -4.42 10.23 1.67
CA GLY A 111 -5.02 9.97 2.98
C GLY A 111 -4.11 9.12 3.87
N LEU A 112 -3.50 8.07 3.31
CA LEU A 112 -2.57 7.20 4.02
C LEU A 112 -1.31 7.95 4.49
N THR A 113 -0.69 8.73 3.60
CA THR A 113 0.50 9.55 3.93
C THR A 113 0.21 10.58 5.03
N LYS A 114 -0.92 11.28 4.96
CA LYS A 114 -1.32 12.26 6.00
C LYS A 114 -1.49 11.60 7.37
N ILE A 115 -2.06 10.40 7.40
CA ILE A 115 -2.26 9.65 8.63
C ILE A 115 -0.93 9.16 9.21
N GLN A 116 0.01 8.71 8.37
CA GLN A 116 1.36 8.30 8.78
C GLN A 116 2.04 9.35 9.67
N GLY A 117 2.15 10.58 9.18
CA GLY A 117 2.79 11.68 9.92
C GLY A 117 2.10 12.06 11.24
N ILE A 118 0.79 11.82 11.36
CA ILE A 118 0.03 12.06 12.60
C ILE A 118 0.38 11.00 13.67
N PHE A 119 0.51 9.73 13.27
CA PHE A 119 0.79 8.63 14.19
C PHE A 119 2.25 8.61 14.66
N ASP A 120 3.19 9.06 13.83
CA ASP A 120 4.61 9.06 14.16
C ASP A 120 4.99 10.23 15.10
N MET A 121 4.15 11.27 15.18
CA MET A 121 4.18 12.25 16.28
C MET A 121 3.66 11.64 17.59
N GLN A 122 4.48 10.85 18.28
CA GLN A 122 4.14 10.33 19.61
C GLN A 122 4.31 11.39 20.72
N THR A 123 3.23 11.67 21.47
CA THR A 123 3.01 11.23 22.88
C THR A 123 2.04 12.16 23.64
N SER A 124 1.83 13.42 23.25
CA SER A 124 1.04 14.39 24.07
C SER A 124 -0.40 14.66 23.61
N MET A 125 -0.82 14.27 22.40
CA MET A 125 -2.13 14.66 21.84
C MET A 125 -2.94 13.50 21.27
N GLN A 126 -3.29 12.53 22.14
CA GLN A 126 -4.13 11.39 21.76
C GLN A 126 -5.50 11.81 21.20
N SER A 127 -6.07 12.93 21.68
CA SER A 127 -7.38 13.43 21.23
C SER A 127 -7.38 14.01 19.81
N GLU A 128 -6.35 14.76 19.42
CA GLU A 128 -6.26 15.32 18.07
C GLU A 128 -5.94 14.26 17.03
N ASN A 129 -5.06 13.31 17.34
CA ASN A 129 -4.74 12.21 16.44
C ASN A 129 -5.97 11.33 16.20
N PHE A 130 -6.75 11.07 17.26
CA PHE A 130 -8.03 10.38 17.15
C PHE A 130 -9.04 11.19 16.32
N ARG A 131 -9.12 12.51 16.51
CA ARG A 131 -10.02 13.38 15.73
C ARG A 131 -9.65 13.40 14.23
N LYS A 132 -8.36 13.46 13.89
CA LYS A 132 -7.91 13.41 12.49
C LYS A 132 -8.16 12.03 11.86
N LEU A 133 -7.96 10.95 12.63
CA LEU A 133 -8.35 9.60 12.20
C LEU A 133 -9.87 9.53 11.92
N LEU A 134 -10.72 10.05 12.83
CA LEU A 134 -12.17 10.09 12.63
C LEU A 134 -12.58 10.89 11.38
N VAL A 135 -11.90 12.00 11.09
CA VAL A 135 -12.13 12.77 9.85
C VAL A 135 -11.70 11.99 8.61
N SER A 136 -10.62 11.22 8.67
CA SER A 136 -10.26 10.34 7.54
C SER A 136 -11.27 9.22 7.30
N ILE A 137 -11.90 8.71 8.38
CA ILE A 137 -12.98 7.70 8.30
C ILE A 137 -14.24 8.30 7.67
N SER A 138 -14.53 9.59 7.91
CA SER A 138 -15.75 10.22 7.38
C SER A 138 -15.75 10.32 5.86
N ASP A 139 -14.58 10.38 5.23
CA ASP A 139 -14.47 10.59 3.79
C ASP A 139 -14.23 9.30 3.01
N ASP A 140 -13.40 8.37 3.51
CA ASP A 140 -13.22 7.05 2.90
C ASP A 140 -12.68 5.99 3.88
N VAL A 141 -13.54 5.06 4.28
CA VAL A 141 -13.19 3.95 5.20
C VAL A 141 -12.02 3.10 4.71
N ARG A 142 -11.76 3.04 3.40
CA ARG A 142 -10.68 2.24 2.82
C ARG A 142 -9.31 2.72 3.27
N VAL A 143 -9.15 4.02 3.54
CA VAL A 143 -7.90 4.60 4.06
C VAL A 143 -7.52 3.96 5.40
N VAL A 144 -8.48 3.89 6.34
CA VAL A 144 -8.21 3.31 7.67
C VAL A 144 -7.98 1.81 7.59
N LEU A 145 -8.76 1.09 6.77
CA LEU A 145 -8.58 -0.35 6.61
C LEU A 145 -7.20 -0.71 6.04
N ILE A 146 -6.73 0.04 5.04
CA ILE A 146 -5.39 -0.15 4.49
C ILE A 146 -4.33 0.19 5.55
N LYS A 147 -4.52 1.25 6.34
CA LYS A 147 -3.57 1.59 7.41
C LYS A 147 -3.50 0.52 8.51
N MET A 148 -4.63 -0.11 8.82
CA MET A 148 -4.65 -1.26 9.73
C MET A 148 -3.91 -2.47 9.15
N ALA A 149 -4.03 -2.73 7.83
CA ALA A 149 -3.27 -3.78 7.17
C ALA A 149 -1.76 -3.53 7.22
N ASP A 150 -1.33 -2.29 6.98
CA ASP A 150 0.07 -1.87 7.11
C ASP A 150 0.59 -2.11 8.54
N ARG A 151 -0.12 -1.62 9.56
CA ARG A 151 0.26 -1.83 10.97
C ARG A 151 0.29 -3.32 11.34
N LEU A 152 -0.69 -4.10 10.88
CA LEU A 152 -0.74 -5.54 11.10
C LEU A 152 0.50 -6.23 10.54
N HIS A 153 0.92 -5.86 9.32
CA HIS A 153 2.15 -6.38 8.73
C HIS A 153 3.40 -5.95 9.51
N ASN A 154 3.48 -4.71 9.97
CA ASN A 154 4.64 -4.23 10.73
C ASN A 154 4.76 -4.84 12.14
N MET A 155 3.67 -5.39 12.68
CA MET A 155 3.67 -6.16 13.93
C MET A 155 4.02 -7.65 13.73
N ARG A 156 3.95 -8.16 12.50
CA ARG A 156 4.31 -9.54 12.14
C ARG A 156 5.79 -9.65 11.81
#